data_AF-A0A928QLI7-F1
#
_entry.id   AF-A0A928QLI7-F1
#
_cell.length_a   1.000
_cell.length_b   1.000
_cell.length_c   1.000
_cell.angle_alpha   90.00
_cell.angle_beta   90.00
_cell.angle_gamma   90.00
#
_symmetry.space_group_name_H-M   'P 1'
#
loop_
_entity.id
_entity.type
_entity.pdbx_description
1 polymer ?
#
loop_
_entity_poly.entity_id
_entity_poly.type
_entity_poly.pdbx_seq_one_letter_code
_entity_poly.pdbx_strand_id
1 'polypeptide(L)'
;MSMNATLVEQEKIYSLTSGLALFCIVDMLMLPYIRVLSCSAAMLLVVFWYFVNVREVALKREIYVAIIMIILSVVIGFVQTKAVSGLSVAFIIIFAFLVFSFLRNRLITEQFKKAVSVILFVYITFVFVLALLYIAKPSAFFSVRSFWTMSGTEITFTEMVINRYTFLYSDPNNAGCCFVAILAYVLFCEKHKTATYLYYICALVVSVVVTFSVQAVLALVIVVFAAVFTKSGATRQIRKIFIGMFAVAVVVFLLNFDRIMNSSVVKSLLFRVGNSNLSTGGGRMSFWKATIENALSWYNIFVGKGAVMDTAGKTYLPHSGHLYTTISFGLLTNIVFCKTFFLLPRGSKLKYYIILLPLFLIFTINTGVADYRFVCTLVLLSACVNATVEAEHDQRNEIASEGAEDQAVPG
;
A
#
# COMPACT_ATOMS: atom_id res chain seq x y z
N MET A 1 -4.66 -47.98 -3.52
CA MET A 1 -5.83 -47.17 -3.95
C MET A 1 -6.08 -45.94 -3.07
N SER A 2 -5.76 -45.91 -1.77
CA SER A 2 -5.96 -44.71 -0.91
C SER A 2 -5.02 -43.53 -1.20
N MET A 3 -3.79 -43.79 -1.68
CA MET A 3 -2.81 -42.73 -1.98
C MET A 3 -3.24 -41.81 -3.14
N ASN A 4 -3.88 -42.38 -4.17
CA ASN A 4 -4.37 -41.61 -5.32
C ASN A 4 -5.57 -40.71 -4.96
N ALA A 5 -6.46 -41.16 -4.06
CA ALA A 5 -7.58 -40.33 -3.61
C ALA A 5 -7.10 -39.11 -2.81
N THR A 6 -6.08 -39.30 -1.96
CA THR A 6 -5.49 -38.25 -1.13
C THR A 6 -4.78 -37.18 -1.97
N LEU A 7 -4.05 -37.59 -3.01
CA LEU A 7 -3.39 -36.68 -3.94
C LEU A 7 -4.38 -35.86 -4.77
N VAL A 8 -5.46 -36.49 -5.26
CA VAL A 8 -6.52 -35.80 -6.02
C VAL A 8 -7.26 -34.77 -5.15
N GLU A 9 -7.49 -35.08 -3.87
CA GLU A 9 -8.12 -34.17 -2.93
C GLU A 9 -7.21 -32.96 -2.61
N GLN A 10 -5.91 -33.20 -2.41
CA GLN A 10 -4.92 -32.14 -2.21
C GLN A 10 -4.80 -31.22 -3.43
N GLU A 11 -4.80 -31.77 -4.64
CA GLU A 11 -4.74 -30.99 -5.87
C GLU A 11 -5.98 -30.09 -6.05
N LYS A 12 -7.18 -30.60 -5.72
CA LYS A 12 -8.42 -29.82 -5.73
C LYS A 12 -8.40 -28.69 -4.70
N ILE A 13 -7.96 -28.95 -3.47
CA ILE A 13 -7.85 -27.93 -2.41
C ILE A 13 -6.84 -26.85 -2.83
N TYR A 14 -5.71 -27.25 -3.41
CA TYR A 14 -4.71 -26.32 -3.91
C TYR A 14 -5.24 -25.43 -5.07
N SER A 15 -6.01 -26.02 -5.99
CA SER A 15 -6.65 -25.30 -7.09
C SER A 15 -7.69 -24.28 -6.58
N LEU A 16 -8.56 -24.67 -5.65
CA LEU A 16 -9.58 -23.80 -5.07
C LEU A 16 -8.95 -22.62 -4.29
N THR A 17 -7.93 -22.90 -3.47
CA THR A 17 -7.23 -21.87 -2.69
C THR A 17 -6.45 -20.89 -3.56
N SER A 18 -5.86 -21.37 -4.66
CA SER A 18 -5.21 -20.51 -5.65
C SER A 18 -6.22 -19.62 -6.37
N GLY A 19 -7.38 -20.16 -6.75
CA GLY A 19 -8.49 -19.37 -7.32
C GLY A 19 -8.98 -18.28 -6.36
N LEU A 20 -9.16 -18.62 -5.08
CA LEU A 20 -9.52 -17.65 -4.05
C LEU A 20 -8.46 -16.56 -3.90
N ALA A 21 -7.18 -16.92 -3.89
CA ALA A 21 -6.10 -15.94 -3.80
C ALA A 21 -6.07 -14.97 -4.99
N LEU A 22 -6.28 -15.44 -6.22
CA LEU A 22 -6.39 -14.57 -7.39
C LEU A 22 -7.62 -13.66 -7.30
N PHE A 23 -8.76 -14.19 -6.90
CA PHE A 23 -9.97 -13.42 -6.65
C PHE A 23 -9.74 -12.33 -5.60
N CYS A 24 -9.04 -12.65 -4.50
CA CYS A 24 -8.68 -11.68 -3.47
C CYS A 24 -7.90 -10.49 -4.04
N ILE A 25 -6.94 -10.74 -4.94
CA ILE A 25 -6.12 -9.67 -5.52
C ILE A 25 -6.96 -8.77 -6.42
N VAL A 26 -7.80 -9.35 -7.27
CA VAL A 26 -8.71 -8.60 -8.15
C VAL A 26 -9.69 -7.77 -7.33
N ASP A 27 -10.31 -8.36 -6.32
CA ASP A 27 -11.30 -7.70 -5.46
C ASP A 27 -10.69 -6.52 -4.68
N MET A 28 -9.53 -6.75 -4.05
CA MET A 28 -8.79 -5.73 -3.31
C MET A 28 -8.34 -4.54 -4.17
N LEU A 29 -8.05 -4.75 -5.45
CA LEU A 29 -7.58 -3.70 -6.35
C LEU A 29 -8.71 -3.00 -7.12
N MET A 30 -9.73 -3.73 -7.57
CA MET A 30 -10.65 -3.25 -8.61
C MET A 30 -12.12 -3.22 -8.20
N LEU A 31 -12.57 -4.09 -7.30
CA LEU A 31 -14.00 -4.25 -7.02
C LEU A 31 -14.49 -3.34 -5.89
N PRO A 32 -15.75 -2.89 -5.90
CA PRO A 32 -16.32 -2.08 -4.82
C PRO A 32 -16.20 -2.77 -3.46
N TYR A 33 -16.08 -1.99 -2.39
CA TYR A 33 -16.00 -2.52 -1.03
C TYR A 33 -17.34 -2.44 -0.32
N ILE A 34 -17.53 -3.31 0.68
CA ILE A 34 -18.70 -3.34 1.54
C ILE A 34 -18.56 -2.20 2.56
N ARG A 35 -19.27 -1.09 2.31
CA ARG A 35 -19.14 0.17 3.06
C ARG A 35 -19.32 0.00 4.57
N VAL A 36 -20.27 -0.84 5.00
CA VAL A 36 -20.58 -1.04 6.43
C VAL A 36 -19.40 -1.65 7.18
N LEU A 37 -18.66 -2.55 6.55
CA LEU A 37 -17.54 -3.27 7.16
C LEU A 37 -16.18 -2.67 6.78
N SER A 38 -16.16 -1.70 5.86
CA SER A 38 -14.96 -1.16 5.24
C SER A 38 -14.00 -2.25 4.72
N CYS A 39 -14.55 -3.33 4.17
CA CYS A 39 -13.78 -4.47 3.69
C CYS A 39 -14.22 -4.91 2.29
N SER A 40 -13.33 -5.62 1.61
CA SER A 40 -13.62 -6.24 0.31
C SER A 40 -14.37 -7.57 0.52
N ALA A 41 -15.13 -8.04 -0.48
CA ALA A 41 -15.88 -9.30 -0.35
C ALA A 41 -14.93 -10.48 -0.12
N ALA A 42 -13.76 -10.46 -0.76
CA ALA A 42 -12.72 -11.44 -0.63
C ALA A 42 -12.11 -11.51 0.77
N MET A 43 -12.02 -10.38 1.49
CA MET A 43 -11.59 -10.40 2.90
C MET A 43 -12.50 -11.27 3.77
N LEU A 44 -13.82 -11.23 3.53
CA LEU A 44 -14.78 -12.09 4.23
C LEU A 44 -14.61 -13.57 3.83
N LEU A 45 -14.37 -13.84 2.55
CA LEU A 45 -14.10 -15.20 2.08
C LEU A 45 -12.83 -15.78 2.69
N VAL A 46 -11.77 -14.98 2.87
CA VAL A 46 -10.54 -15.43 3.55
C VAL A 46 -10.81 -15.77 5.01
N VAL A 47 -11.62 -14.98 5.72
CA VAL A 47 -12.01 -15.27 7.10
C VAL A 47 -12.79 -16.59 7.17
N PHE A 48 -13.77 -16.77 6.30
CA PHE A 48 -14.52 -18.02 6.20
C PHE A 48 -13.59 -19.20 5.88
N TRP A 49 -12.62 -19.00 4.97
CA TRP A 49 -11.63 -20.01 4.64
C TRP A 49 -10.79 -20.43 5.85
N TYR A 50 -10.37 -19.49 6.70
CA TYR A 50 -9.67 -19.79 7.95
C TYR A 50 -10.52 -20.64 8.92
N PHE A 51 -11.83 -20.39 9.00
CA PHE A 51 -12.73 -21.18 9.84
C PHE A 51 -12.92 -22.62 9.33
N VAL A 52 -12.94 -22.82 8.01
CA VAL A 52 -13.07 -24.17 7.42
C VAL A 52 -11.73 -24.92 7.48
N ASN A 53 -10.61 -24.21 7.35
CA ASN A 53 -9.27 -24.81 7.19
C ASN A 53 -8.32 -24.46 8.36
N VAL A 54 -8.84 -24.44 9.59
CA VAL A 54 -8.10 -24.03 10.81
C VAL A 54 -6.77 -24.77 10.97
N ARG A 55 -6.65 -26.00 10.47
CA ARG A 55 -5.45 -26.83 10.58
C ARG A 55 -4.36 -26.50 9.56
N GLU A 56 -4.67 -25.79 8.48
CA GLU A 56 -3.73 -25.59 7.37
C GLU A 56 -2.80 -24.38 7.55
N VAL A 57 -3.23 -23.34 8.27
CA VAL A 57 -2.44 -22.10 8.38
C VAL A 57 -2.43 -21.60 9.82
N ALA A 58 -1.32 -21.86 10.50
CA ALA A 58 -1.05 -21.25 11.79
C ALA A 58 -0.61 -19.78 11.60
N LEU A 59 -1.37 -18.84 12.15
CA LEU A 59 -0.89 -17.46 12.27
C LEU A 59 0.30 -17.40 13.22
N LYS A 60 1.23 -16.48 12.97
CA LYS A 60 2.33 -16.22 13.92
C LYS A 60 1.76 -15.77 15.26
N ARG A 61 2.34 -16.24 16.36
CA ARG A 61 1.92 -15.88 17.73
C ARG A 61 1.75 -14.37 17.93
N GLU A 62 2.66 -13.57 17.38
CA GLU A 62 2.65 -12.12 17.47
C GLU A 62 1.40 -11.49 16.81
N ILE A 63 0.92 -12.07 15.70
CA ILE A 63 -0.29 -11.62 15.01
C ILE A 63 -1.52 -11.90 15.88
N TYR A 64 -1.60 -13.08 16.52
CA TYR A 64 -2.66 -13.36 17.49
C TYR A 64 -2.69 -12.35 18.62
N VAL A 65 -1.52 -12.02 19.19
CA VAL A 65 -1.40 -11.01 20.24
C VAL A 65 -1.91 -9.66 19.75
N ALA A 66 -1.51 -9.22 18.55
CA ALA A 66 -2.01 -7.96 17.99
C ALA A 66 -3.53 -7.95 17.77
N ILE A 67 -4.12 -9.05 17.27
CA ILE A 67 -5.57 -9.16 17.07
C ILE A 67 -6.30 -9.08 18.41
N ILE A 68 -5.83 -9.81 19.43
CA ILE A 68 -6.40 -9.77 20.78
C ILE A 68 -6.33 -8.36 21.35
N MET A 69 -5.19 -7.68 21.19
CA MET A 69 -5.02 -6.30 21.63
C MET A 69 -6.01 -5.36 20.93
N ILE A 70 -6.16 -5.45 19.60
CA ILE A 70 -7.14 -4.66 18.84
C ILE A 70 -8.56 -4.86 19.38
N ILE A 71 -8.97 -6.13 19.57
CA ILE A 71 -10.31 -6.46 20.10
C ILE A 71 -10.49 -5.85 21.50
N LEU A 72 -9.49 -6.01 22.37
CA LEU A 72 -9.52 -5.46 23.72
C LEU A 72 -9.63 -3.92 23.70
N SER A 73 -8.86 -3.24 22.84
CA SER A 73 -8.92 -1.78 22.67
C SER A 73 -10.32 -1.33 22.25
N VAL A 74 -10.94 -2.04 21.29
CA VAL A 74 -12.29 -1.73 20.79
C VAL A 74 -13.33 -1.91 21.89
N VAL A 75 -13.26 -3.01 22.66
CA VAL A 75 -14.17 -3.24 23.80
C VAL A 75 -14.03 -2.13 24.84
N ILE A 76 -12.81 -1.74 25.19
CA ILE A 76 -12.54 -0.65 26.14
C ILE A 76 -13.08 0.68 25.60
N GLY A 77 -12.79 1.01 24.34
CA GLY A 77 -13.29 2.22 23.68
C GLY A 77 -14.82 2.28 23.69
N PHE A 78 -15.49 1.16 23.40
CA PHE A 78 -16.95 1.04 23.46
C PHE A 78 -17.50 1.24 24.88
N VAL A 79 -16.89 0.63 25.89
CA VAL A 79 -17.32 0.79 27.30
C VAL A 79 -17.16 2.25 27.76
N GLN A 80 -16.09 2.93 27.35
CA GLN A 80 -15.79 4.30 27.77
C GLN A 80 -16.69 5.35 27.09
N THR A 81 -16.99 5.18 25.81
CA THR A 81 -17.64 6.22 25.01
C THR A 81 -19.05 5.88 24.54
N LYS A 82 -19.44 4.59 24.63
CA LYS A 82 -20.65 4.04 23.99
C LYS A 82 -20.70 4.27 22.48
N ALA A 83 -19.59 4.69 21.86
CA ALA A 83 -19.49 4.93 20.43
C ALA A 83 -18.86 3.71 19.74
N VAL A 84 -19.38 3.39 18.56
CA VAL A 84 -18.83 2.36 17.67
C VAL A 84 -17.79 2.97 16.70
N SER A 85 -17.39 4.22 16.95
CA SER A 85 -16.39 4.94 16.15
C SER A 85 -15.05 4.21 16.26
N GLY A 86 -14.58 3.63 15.14
CA GLY A 86 -13.30 2.92 15.09
C GLY A 86 -13.37 1.43 14.74
N LEU A 87 -14.56 0.82 14.81
CA LEU A 87 -14.76 -0.60 14.49
C LEU A 87 -14.33 -0.94 13.05
N SER A 88 -14.62 -0.05 12.09
CA SER A 88 -14.22 -0.22 10.70
C SER A 88 -12.71 -0.30 10.53
N VAL A 89 -11.93 0.50 11.27
CA VAL A 89 -10.47 0.48 11.17
C VAL A 89 -9.88 -0.73 11.86
N ALA A 90 -10.47 -1.14 13.00
CA ALA A 90 -10.11 -2.41 13.63
C ALA A 90 -10.29 -3.59 12.66
N PHE A 91 -11.43 -3.65 11.96
CA PHE A 91 -11.66 -4.69 10.94
C PHE A 91 -10.67 -4.61 9.78
N ILE A 92 -10.37 -3.42 9.26
CA ILE A 92 -9.35 -3.24 8.21
C ILE A 92 -8.01 -3.86 8.64
N ILE A 93 -7.53 -3.56 9.86
CA ILE A 93 -6.23 -4.07 10.34
C ILE A 93 -6.27 -5.57 10.62
N ILE A 94 -7.33 -6.08 11.23
CA ILE A 94 -7.49 -7.53 11.46
C ILE A 94 -7.50 -8.27 10.13
N PHE A 95 -8.29 -7.81 9.15
CA PHE A 95 -8.31 -8.40 7.82
C PHE A 95 -6.97 -8.27 7.11
N ALA A 96 -6.22 -7.18 7.32
CA ALA A 96 -4.88 -7.04 6.77
C ALA A 96 -3.96 -8.17 7.23
N PHE A 97 -3.96 -8.50 8.53
CA PHE A 97 -3.15 -9.59 9.07
C PHE A 97 -3.56 -10.96 8.52
N LEU A 98 -4.86 -11.22 8.44
CA LEU A 98 -5.39 -12.50 7.93
C LEU A 98 -5.10 -12.67 6.44
N VAL A 99 -5.41 -11.67 5.62
CA VAL A 99 -5.18 -11.72 4.18
C VAL A 99 -3.69 -11.76 3.85
N PHE A 100 -2.84 -11.03 4.58
CA PHE A 100 -1.39 -11.13 4.40
C PHE A 100 -0.89 -12.55 4.66
N SER A 101 -1.31 -13.14 5.77
CA SER A 101 -0.90 -14.50 6.14
C SER A 101 -1.39 -15.53 5.12
N PHE A 102 -2.62 -15.36 4.62
CA PHE A 102 -3.19 -16.18 3.55
C PHE A 102 -2.41 -16.05 2.24
N LEU A 103 -2.19 -14.83 1.76
CA LEU A 103 -1.53 -14.56 0.47
C LEU A 103 -0.05 -14.94 0.48
N ARG A 104 0.70 -14.62 1.56
CA ARG A 104 2.14 -14.91 1.67
C ARG A 104 2.44 -16.38 1.40
N ASN A 105 1.64 -17.29 1.95
CA ASN A 105 1.86 -18.73 1.81
C ASN A 105 1.53 -19.27 0.40
N ARG A 106 0.78 -18.52 -0.42
CA ARG A 106 0.32 -18.98 -1.75
C ARG A 106 1.06 -18.30 -2.90
N LEU A 107 1.62 -17.12 -2.66
CA LEU A 107 2.33 -16.30 -3.64
C LEU A 107 3.73 -16.80 -4.04
N ILE A 108 4.19 -17.94 -3.49
CA ILE A 108 5.54 -18.46 -3.70
C ILE A 108 5.72 -18.99 -5.14
N THR A 109 4.65 -19.48 -5.78
CA THR A 109 4.75 -20.15 -7.09
C THR A 109 4.89 -19.21 -8.28
N GLU A 110 5.69 -19.62 -9.27
CA GLU A 110 5.94 -18.84 -10.51
C GLU A 110 4.67 -18.59 -11.34
N GLN A 111 3.75 -19.56 -11.40
CA GLN A 111 2.46 -19.39 -12.08
C GLN A 111 1.66 -18.23 -11.47
N PHE A 112 1.68 -18.13 -10.15
CA PHE A 112 0.98 -17.08 -9.44
C PHE A 112 1.64 -15.71 -9.66
N LYS A 113 2.99 -15.63 -9.66
CA LYS A 113 3.71 -14.40 -10.00
C LYS A 113 3.33 -13.87 -11.39
N LYS A 114 3.21 -14.76 -12.39
CA LYS A 114 2.77 -14.38 -13.74
C LYS A 114 1.33 -13.83 -13.74
N ALA A 115 0.42 -14.47 -13.02
CA ALA A 115 -0.96 -14.00 -12.90
C ALA A 115 -1.05 -12.62 -12.21
N VAL A 116 -0.28 -12.41 -11.13
CA VAL A 116 -0.17 -11.11 -10.45
C VAL A 116 0.30 -10.03 -11.40
N SER A 117 1.33 -10.30 -12.22
CA SER A 117 1.83 -9.32 -13.20
C SER A 117 0.76 -8.92 -14.22
N VAL A 118 -0.06 -9.87 -14.69
CA VAL A 118 -1.19 -9.56 -15.59
C VAL A 118 -2.24 -8.71 -14.86
N ILE A 119 -2.60 -9.06 -13.63
CA ILE A 119 -3.56 -8.29 -12.83
C ILE A 119 -3.05 -6.86 -12.60
N LEU A 120 -1.76 -6.68 -12.28
CA LEU A 120 -1.14 -5.37 -12.12
C LEU A 120 -1.15 -4.57 -13.42
N PHE A 121 -0.92 -5.20 -14.58
CA PHE A 121 -1.04 -4.54 -15.87
C PHE A 121 -2.45 -3.98 -16.10
N VAL A 122 -3.47 -4.80 -15.87
CA VAL A 122 -4.88 -4.38 -16.00
C VAL A 122 -5.20 -3.27 -14.99
N TYR A 123 -4.72 -3.40 -13.74
CA TYR A 123 -4.91 -2.39 -12.71
C TYR A 123 -4.31 -1.03 -13.08
N ILE A 124 -3.06 -1.02 -13.53
CA ILE A 124 -2.38 0.23 -13.91
C ILE A 124 -3.08 0.87 -15.11
N THR A 125 -3.54 0.07 -16.07
CA THR A 125 -4.34 0.55 -17.20
C THR A 125 -5.65 1.16 -16.74
N PHE A 126 -6.34 0.53 -15.78
CA PHE A 126 -7.57 1.05 -15.22
C PHE A 126 -7.36 2.38 -14.48
N VAL A 127 -6.32 2.48 -13.64
CA VAL A 127 -5.91 3.72 -12.97
C VAL A 127 -5.62 4.82 -13.99
N PHE A 128 -4.90 4.50 -15.07
CA PHE A 128 -4.51 5.46 -16.09
C PHE A 128 -5.72 5.98 -16.89
N VAL A 129 -6.63 5.10 -17.30
CA VAL A 129 -7.85 5.49 -18.01
C VAL A 129 -8.71 6.43 -17.16
N LEU A 130 -8.87 6.14 -15.86
CA LEU A 130 -9.61 7.03 -14.97
C LEU A 130 -8.87 8.36 -14.72
N ALA A 131 -7.54 8.36 -14.71
CA ALA A 131 -6.75 9.59 -14.64
C ALA A 131 -6.95 10.46 -15.89
N LEU A 132 -6.95 9.85 -17.09
CA LEU A 132 -7.26 10.56 -18.35
C LEU A 132 -8.69 11.12 -18.35
N LEU A 133 -9.66 10.33 -17.88
CA LEU A 133 -11.04 10.79 -17.74
C LEU A 133 -11.15 11.99 -16.80
N TYR A 134 -10.41 11.96 -15.68
CA TYR A 134 -10.36 13.08 -14.74
C TYR A 134 -9.71 14.33 -15.35
N ILE A 135 -8.61 14.19 -16.11
CA ILE A 135 -7.98 15.31 -16.82
C ILE A 135 -8.95 15.92 -17.86
N ALA A 136 -9.66 15.07 -18.61
CA ALA A 136 -10.56 15.52 -19.66
C ALA A 136 -11.85 16.15 -19.11
N LYS A 137 -12.46 15.53 -18.09
CA LYS A 137 -13.73 15.96 -17.50
C LYS A 137 -13.87 15.46 -16.04
N PRO A 138 -13.45 16.26 -15.04
CA PRO A 138 -13.49 15.87 -13.62
C PRO A 138 -14.86 15.39 -13.14
N SER A 139 -15.94 16.05 -13.56
CA SER A 139 -17.31 15.67 -13.16
C SER A 139 -17.71 14.28 -13.66
N ALA A 140 -17.29 13.91 -14.88
CA ALA A 140 -17.52 12.57 -15.41
C ALA A 140 -16.72 11.52 -14.63
N PHE A 141 -15.49 11.83 -14.25
CA PHE A 141 -14.71 10.95 -13.36
C PHE A 141 -15.42 10.70 -12.03
N PHE A 142 -15.91 11.74 -11.33
CA PHE A 142 -16.61 11.54 -10.06
C PHE A 142 -17.90 10.76 -10.22
N SER A 143 -18.65 10.98 -11.30
CA SER A 143 -19.84 10.19 -11.64
C SER A 143 -19.48 8.71 -11.82
N VAL A 144 -18.44 8.40 -12.58
CA VAL A 144 -18.00 7.02 -12.84
C VAL A 144 -17.47 6.38 -11.55
N ARG A 145 -16.62 7.09 -10.82
CA ARG A 145 -16.03 6.65 -9.54
C ARG A 145 -17.08 6.26 -8.50
N SER A 146 -18.23 6.94 -8.49
CA SER A 146 -19.31 6.71 -7.52
C SER A 146 -19.81 5.26 -7.47
N PHE A 147 -19.68 4.51 -8.57
CA PHE A 147 -19.98 3.07 -8.61
C PHE A 147 -19.13 2.27 -7.60
N TRP A 148 -17.83 2.57 -7.50
CA TRP A 148 -16.90 1.85 -6.63
C TRP A 148 -16.84 2.41 -5.21
N THR A 149 -16.96 3.72 -5.06
CA THR A 149 -16.84 4.38 -3.75
C THR A 149 -18.18 4.54 -3.04
N MET A 150 -19.30 4.23 -3.71
CA MET A 150 -20.68 4.38 -3.21
C MET A 150 -20.93 5.73 -2.50
N SER A 151 -20.19 6.75 -2.96
CA SER A 151 -20.21 8.14 -2.52
C SER A 151 -19.93 8.99 -3.76
N GLY A 152 -20.98 9.64 -4.26
CA GLY A 152 -20.93 10.47 -5.46
C GLY A 152 -20.53 11.92 -5.21
N THR A 153 -20.26 12.30 -3.95
CA THR A 153 -19.96 13.68 -3.61
C THR A 153 -18.50 14.00 -3.92
N GLU A 154 -18.30 15.02 -4.75
CA GLU A 154 -17.06 15.78 -4.81
C GLU A 154 -16.65 16.14 -3.36
N ILE A 155 -15.37 15.94 -3.01
CA ILE A 155 -14.89 16.31 -1.68
C ILE A 155 -14.73 17.83 -1.69
N THR A 156 -15.80 18.55 -1.40
CA THR A 156 -15.81 20.02 -1.31
C THR A 156 -15.15 20.43 0.00
N PHE A 157 -13.90 20.90 -0.09
CA PHE A 157 -13.30 21.77 0.92
C PHE A 157 -13.60 23.22 0.52
N THR A 158 -14.29 23.95 1.40
CA THR A 158 -14.45 25.42 1.48
C THR A 158 -13.89 26.26 0.32
N GLU A 159 -14.79 26.91 -0.43
CA GLU A 159 -14.65 28.06 -1.38
C GLU A 159 -13.54 28.06 -2.46
N MET A 160 -12.56 27.16 -2.40
CA MET A 160 -11.61 26.87 -3.48
C MET A 160 -11.53 25.35 -3.64
N VAL A 161 -12.48 24.81 -4.40
CA VAL A 161 -12.62 23.37 -4.67
C VAL A 161 -11.47 22.90 -5.56
N ILE A 162 -10.33 22.56 -4.97
CA ILE A 162 -9.33 21.74 -5.66
C ILE A 162 -9.77 20.27 -5.51
N ASN A 163 -10.71 19.86 -6.36
CA ASN A 163 -11.06 18.46 -6.54
C ASN A 163 -9.81 17.72 -7.02
N ARG A 164 -9.18 16.87 -6.19
CA ARG A 164 -7.97 16.11 -6.54
C ARG A 164 -8.32 14.69 -7.01
N TYR A 165 -7.54 14.14 -7.93
CA TYR A 165 -7.68 12.75 -8.33
C TYR A 165 -7.32 11.82 -7.16
N THR A 166 -8.25 10.94 -6.77
CA THR A 166 -8.01 9.94 -5.72
C THR A 166 -8.20 8.51 -6.20
N PHE A 167 -8.51 8.28 -7.49
CA PHE A 167 -8.92 6.98 -8.01
C PHE A 167 -10.03 6.36 -7.11
N LEU A 168 -9.85 5.15 -6.60
CA LEU A 168 -10.78 4.50 -5.67
C LEU A 168 -10.42 4.72 -4.19
N TYR A 169 -9.35 5.47 -3.90
CA TYR A 169 -8.93 5.80 -2.53
C TYR A 169 -9.75 6.97 -1.99
N SER A 170 -9.75 7.11 -0.66
CA SER A 170 -10.37 8.23 0.04
C SER A 170 -9.47 9.48 0.06
N ASP A 171 -8.14 9.29 0.05
CA ASP A 171 -7.15 10.35 0.14
C ASP A 171 -6.20 10.31 -1.09
N PRO A 172 -5.95 11.45 -1.77
CA PRO A 172 -5.08 11.51 -2.95
C PRO A 172 -3.61 11.20 -2.63
N ASN A 173 -3.14 11.50 -1.42
CA ASN A 173 -1.78 11.17 -0.99
C ASN A 173 -1.60 9.65 -0.85
N ASN A 174 -2.61 8.97 -0.30
CA ASN A 174 -2.63 7.51 -0.22
C ASN A 174 -2.61 6.88 -1.61
N ALA A 175 -3.46 7.36 -2.53
CA ALA A 175 -3.49 6.92 -3.92
C ALA A 175 -2.11 7.07 -4.60
N GLY A 176 -1.55 8.29 -4.56
CA GLY A 176 -0.27 8.59 -5.20
C GLY A 176 0.87 7.73 -4.68
N CYS A 177 1.01 7.56 -3.35
CA CYS A 177 2.07 6.72 -2.78
C CYS A 177 1.88 5.23 -3.10
N CYS A 178 0.64 4.75 -3.19
CA CYS A 178 0.34 3.38 -3.65
C CYS A 178 0.75 3.16 -5.11
N PHE A 179 0.46 4.13 -5.99
CA PHE A 179 0.88 4.08 -7.40
C PHE A 179 2.41 4.01 -7.52
N VAL A 180 3.14 4.80 -6.72
CA VAL A 180 4.60 4.76 -6.69
C VAL A 180 5.13 3.43 -6.16
N ALA A 181 4.51 2.85 -5.13
CA ALA A 181 4.89 1.53 -4.61
C ALA A 181 4.70 0.42 -5.65
N ILE A 182 3.59 0.45 -6.39
CA ILE A 182 3.31 -0.48 -7.49
C ILE A 182 4.34 -0.30 -8.62
N LEU A 183 4.67 0.94 -8.98
CA LEU A 183 5.75 1.22 -9.95
C LEU A 183 7.07 0.62 -9.47
N ALA A 184 7.44 0.84 -8.21
CA ALA A 184 8.66 0.28 -7.63
C ALA A 184 8.67 -1.26 -7.72
N TYR A 185 7.56 -1.92 -7.37
CA TYR A 185 7.43 -3.38 -7.49
C TYR A 185 7.68 -3.85 -8.93
N VAL A 186 7.01 -3.22 -9.91
CA VAL A 186 7.18 -3.56 -11.34
C VAL A 186 8.64 -3.36 -11.80
N LEU A 187 9.31 -2.28 -11.37
CA LEU A 187 10.68 -1.98 -11.79
C LEU A 187 11.73 -2.92 -11.17
N PHE A 188 11.52 -3.37 -9.93
CA PHE A 188 12.54 -4.13 -9.17
C PHE A 188 12.28 -5.64 -9.08
N CYS A 189 11.03 -6.09 -9.26
CA CYS A 189 10.64 -7.49 -9.16
C CYS A 189 10.21 -8.11 -10.51
N GLU A 190 9.61 -7.34 -11.42
CA GLU A 190 9.13 -7.87 -12.69
C GLU A 190 10.13 -7.68 -13.83
N LYS A 191 10.16 -8.62 -14.78
CA LYS A 191 10.98 -8.55 -15.99
C LYS A 191 10.08 -8.30 -17.19
N HIS A 192 10.23 -7.13 -17.82
CA HIS A 192 9.43 -6.74 -18.96
C HIS A 192 10.27 -6.27 -20.14
N LYS A 193 9.63 -6.16 -21.32
CA LYS A 193 10.21 -5.47 -22.49
C LYS A 193 10.27 -3.96 -22.23
N THR A 194 11.19 -3.26 -22.88
CA THR A 194 11.38 -1.81 -22.72
C THR A 194 10.10 -1.00 -22.95
N ALA A 195 9.31 -1.36 -23.97
CA ALA A 195 8.03 -0.68 -24.27
C ALA A 195 7.02 -0.81 -23.11
N THR A 196 6.96 -1.96 -22.46
CA THR A 196 6.08 -2.21 -21.31
C THR A 196 6.53 -1.40 -20.09
N TYR A 197 7.84 -1.29 -19.82
CA TYR A 197 8.34 -0.39 -18.78
C TYR A 197 8.02 1.07 -19.06
N LEU A 198 8.20 1.52 -20.32
CA LEU A 198 7.86 2.89 -20.72
C LEU A 198 6.37 3.17 -20.47
N TYR A 199 5.50 2.24 -20.85
CA TYR A 199 4.07 2.33 -20.56
C TYR A 199 3.79 2.47 -19.06
N TYR A 200 4.34 1.59 -18.22
CA TYR A 200 4.12 1.66 -16.76
C TYR A 200 4.59 2.97 -16.14
N ILE A 201 5.78 3.45 -16.54
CA ILE A 201 6.33 4.71 -16.07
C ILE A 201 5.42 5.86 -16.48
N CYS A 202 5.05 5.97 -17.77
CA CYS A 202 4.18 7.03 -18.25
C CYS A 202 2.79 7.01 -17.58
N ALA A 203 2.16 5.84 -17.53
CA ALA A 203 0.82 5.65 -16.95
C ALA A 203 0.79 6.07 -15.47
N LEU A 204 1.76 5.61 -14.67
CA LEU A 204 1.81 5.91 -13.24
C LEU A 204 2.33 7.31 -12.94
N VAL A 205 3.25 7.87 -13.73
CA VAL A 205 3.67 9.28 -13.57
C VAL A 205 2.51 10.23 -13.83
N VAL A 206 1.75 10.04 -14.92
CA VAL A 206 0.55 10.84 -15.19
C VAL A 206 -0.43 10.71 -14.03
N SER A 207 -0.68 9.49 -13.58
CA SER A 207 -1.61 9.20 -12.47
C SER A 207 -1.15 9.84 -11.14
N VAL A 208 0.16 9.87 -10.86
CA VAL A 208 0.72 10.52 -9.65
C VAL A 208 0.59 12.04 -9.75
N VAL A 209 0.90 12.65 -10.90
CA VAL A 209 0.84 14.11 -11.07
C VAL A 209 -0.57 14.64 -10.81
N VAL A 210 -1.61 13.97 -11.32
CA VAL A 210 -3.01 14.40 -11.13
C VAL A 210 -3.52 14.27 -9.69
N THR A 211 -2.82 13.51 -8.82
CA THR A 211 -3.16 13.47 -7.38
C THR A 211 -2.77 14.76 -6.66
N PHE A 212 -1.87 15.57 -7.23
CA PHE A 212 -1.25 16.72 -6.58
C PHE A 212 -0.66 16.41 -5.18
N SER A 213 -0.18 15.17 -4.97
CA SER A 213 0.45 14.74 -3.73
C SER A 213 1.95 15.00 -3.75
N VAL A 214 2.40 15.96 -2.94
CA VAL A 214 3.83 16.26 -2.75
C VAL A 214 4.58 15.02 -2.21
N GLN A 215 3.93 14.25 -1.34
CA GLN A 215 4.49 13.02 -0.75
C GLN A 215 4.71 11.94 -1.81
N ALA A 216 3.75 11.77 -2.73
CA ALA A 216 3.88 10.81 -3.83
C ALA A 216 4.99 11.22 -4.81
N VAL A 217 5.10 12.52 -5.12
CA VAL A 217 6.20 13.04 -5.95
C VAL A 217 7.56 12.79 -5.29
N LEU A 218 7.70 13.05 -3.99
CA LEU A 218 8.93 12.75 -3.26
C LEU A 218 9.27 11.26 -3.30
N ALA A 219 8.29 10.39 -3.03
CA ALA A 219 8.47 8.94 -3.11
C ALA A 219 8.87 8.50 -4.53
N LEU A 220 8.28 9.09 -5.56
CA LEU A 220 8.61 8.82 -6.96
C LEU A 220 10.07 9.17 -7.26
N VAL A 221 10.53 10.35 -6.83
CA VAL A 221 11.94 10.77 -7.00
C VAL A 221 12.89 9.76 -6.35
N ILE A 222 12.58 9.30 -5.13
CA ILE A 222 13.40 8.30 -4.44
C ILE A 222 13.44 6.97 -5.21
N VAL A 223 12.29 6.49 -5.71
CA VAL A 223 12.20 5.25 -6.50
C VAL A 223 12.96 5.37 -7.81
N VAL A 224 12.83 6.49 -8.52
CA VAL A 224 13.56 6.78 -9.77
C VAL A 224 15.07 6.80 -9.52
N PHE A 225 15.50 7.52 -8.48
CA PHE A 225 16.90 7.58 -8.09
C PHE A 225 17.43 6.16 -7.80
N ALA A 226 16.74 5.40 -6.97
CA ALA A 226 17.10 4.01 -6.68
C ALA A 226 17.17 3.16 -7.97
N ALA A 227 16.23 3.31 -8.89
CA ALA A 227 16.21 2.55 -10.14
C ALA A 227 17.38 2.89 -11.07
N VAL A 228 17.86 4.14 -11.07
CA VAL A 228 19.01 4.60 -11.85
C VAL A 228 20.33 4.08 -11.28
N PHE A 229 20.47 4.03 -9.94
CA PHE A 229 21.73 3.70 -9.27
C PHE A 229 21.88 2.22 -8.88
N THR A 230 20.79 1.46 -8.81
CA THR A 230 20.87 0.02 -8.53
C THR A 230 21.43 -0.73 -9.73
N LYS A 231 22.47 -1.56 -9.55
CA LYS A 231 23.09 -2.35 -10.63
C LYS A 231 22.36 -3.69 -10.80
N SER A 232 21.37 -3.75 -11.70
CA SER A 232 20.71 -5.00 -12.13
C SER A 232 20.50 -5.02 -13.66
N GLY A 233 20.21 -6.19 -14.25
CA GLY A 233 19.99 -6.29 -15.70
C GLY A 233 18.80 -5.44 -16.20
N ALA A 234 17.67 -5.49 -15.48
CA ALA A 234 16.47 -4.71 -15.79
C ALA A 234 16.69 -3.19 -15.61
N THR A 235 17.45 -2.79 -14.59
CA THR A 235 17.74 -1.37 -14.31
C THR A 235 18.58 -0.71 -15.40
N ARG A 236 19.35 -1.46 -16.21
CA ARG A 236 20.06 -0.87 -17.36
C ARG A 236 19.11 -0.27 -18.39
N GLN A 237 18.00 -0.94 -18.70
CA GLN A 237 16.99 -0.43 -19.63
C GLN A 237 16.23 0.74 -19.01
N ILE A 238 15.80 0.57 -17.76
CA ILE A 238 15.07 1.59 -16.99
C ILE A 238 15.88 2.89 -16.88
N ARG A 239 17.19 2.79 -16.61
CA ARG A 239 18.10 3.93 -16.57
C ARG A 239 18.15 4.69 -17.90
N LYS A 240 18.18 3.99 -19.04
CA LYS A 240 18.13 4.64 -20.36
C LYS A 240 16.81 5.39 -20.56
N ILE A 241 15.69 4.79 -20.14
CA ILE A 241 14.37 5.44 -20.19
C ILE A 241 14.38 6.72 -19.36
N PHE A 242 14.81 6.66 -18.09
CA PHE A 242 14.83 7.83 -17.22
C PHE A 242 15.76 8.94 -17.71
N ILE A 243 16.97 8.59 -18.19
CA ILE A 243 17.89 9.58 -18.79
C ILE A 243 17.24 10.23 -20.02
N GLY A 244 16.59 9.44 -20.88
CA GLY A 244 15.88 9.95 -22.06
C GLY A 244 14.73 10.88 -21.68
N MET A 245 13.87 10.47 -20.73
CA MET A 245 12.76 11.29 -20.24
C MET A 245 13.26 12.58 -19.58
N PHE A 246 14.33 12.51 -18.78
CA PHE A 246 14.93 13.69 -18.16
C PHE A 246 15.49 14.65 -19.21
N ALA A 247 16.21 14.14 -20.21
CA ALA A 247 16.72 14.96 -21.31
C ALA A 247 15.59 15.65 -22.07
N VAL A 248 14.51 14.92 -22.40
CA VAL A 248 13.31 15.50 -23.03
C VAL A 248 12.67 16.56 -22.14
N ALA A 249 12.51 16.29 -20.83
CA ALA A 249 11.94 17.25 -19.88
C ALA A 249 12.76 18.53 -19.77
N VAL A 250 14.10 18.42 -19.72
CA VAL A 250 15.01 19.58 -19.73
C VAL A 250 14.87 20.37 -21.02
N VAL A 251 14.85 19.70 -22.18
CA VAL A 251 14.67 20.39 -23.48
C VAL A 251 13.32 21.11 -23.52
N VAL A 252 12.22 20.46 -23.13
CA VAL A 252 10.89 21.07 -23.09
C VAL A 252 10.85 22.26 -22.13
N PHE A 253 11.48 22.13 -20.96
CA PHE A 253 11.58 23.20 -19.96
C PHE A 253 12.36 24.39 -20.50
N LEU A 254 13.54 24.18 -21.09
CA LEU A 254 14.37 25.24 -21.66
C LEU A 254 13.65 25.95 -22.81
N LEU A 255 12.95 25.21 -23.69
CA LEU A 255 12.18 25.79 -24.79
C LEU A 255 10.94 26.58 -24.35
N ASN A 256 10.43 26.33 -23.13
CA ASN A 256 9.21 26.97 -22.62
C ASN A 256 9.44 27.72 -21.30
N PHE A 257 10.68 28.05 -20.97
CA PHE A 257 11.06 28.56 -19.65
C PHE A 257 10.20 29.75 -19.22
N ASP A 258 10.12 30.79 -20.07
CA ASP A 258 9.38 32.01 -19.77
C ASP A 258 7.87 31.75 -19.60
N ARG A 259 7.30 30.86 -20.41
CA ARG A 259 5.88 30.49 -20.30
C ARG A 259 5.59 29.73 -19.01
N ILE A 260 6.47 28.80 -18.63
CA ILE A 260 6.35 28.01 -17.41
C ILE A 260 6.48 28.92 -16.18
N MET A 261 7.52 29.74 -16.12
CA MET A 261 7.78 30.64 -14.98
C MET A 261 6.66 31.67 -14.78
N ASN A 262 6.02 32.13 -15.86
CA ASN A 262 4.90 33.06 -15.80
C ASN A 262 3.53 32.40 -15.63
N SER A 263 3.45 31.07 -15.64
CA SER A 263 2.19 30.34 -15.51
C SER A 263 1.53 30.55 -14.14
N SER A 264 0.19 30.51 -14.13
CA SER A 264 -0.61 30.53 -12.89
C SER A 264 -0.25 29.38 -11.94
N VAL A 265 0.19 28.25 -12.48
CA VAL A 265 0.61 27.08 -11.71
C VAL A 265 1.88 27.37 -10.92
N VAL A 266 2.93 27.92 -11.56
CA VAL A 266 4.18 28.28 -10.86
C VAL A 266 3.94 29.39 -9.84
N LYS A 267 3.13 30.39 -10.18
CA LYS A 267 2.75 31.46 -9.23
C LYS A 267 1.98 30.91 -8.03
N SER A 268 1.03 29.99 -8.24
CA SER A 268 0.30 29.32 -7.16
C SER A 268 1.21 28.42 -6.31
N LEU A 269 2.15 27.71 -6.93
CA LEU A 269 3.15 26.91 -6.22
C LEU A 269 4.05 27.80 -5.35
N LEU A 270 4.61 28.88 -5.91
CA LEU A 270 5.44 29.83 -5.18
C LEU A 270 4.67 30.52 -4.06
N PHE A 271 3.40 30.86 -4.29
CA PHE A 271 2.50 31.36 -3.26
C PHE A 271 2.28 30.34 -2.14
N ARG A 272 2.03 29.06 -2.48
CA ARG A 272 1.88 27.99 -1.47
C ARG A 272 3.18 27.75 -0.70
N VAL A 273 4.35 27.81 -1.35
CA VAL A 273 5.64 27.68 -0.68
C VAL A 273 5.86 28.88 0.26
N GLY A 274 5.65 30.11 -0.23
CA GLY A 274 5.79 31.34 0.57
C GLY A 274 4.80 31.44 1.73
N ASN A 275 3.56 30.98 1.56
CA ASN A 275 2.49 31.06 2.57
C ASN A 275 2.26 29.77 3.36
N SER A 276 3.01 28.69 3.09
CA SER A 276 2.95 27.45 3.88
C SER A 276 3.40 27.67 5.34
N ASN A 277 4.11 28.76 5.62
CA ASN A 277 4.44 29.19 6.98
C ASN A 277 3.34 30.05 7.65
N LEU A 278 2.37 30.58 6.90
CA LEU A 278 1.40 31.57 7.40
C LEU A 278 -0.06 31.08 7.46
N SER A 279 -0.46 30.08 6.67
CA SER A 279 -1.90 29.82 6.42
C SER A 279 -2.55 28.68 7.22
N THR A 280 -1.78 27.83 7.91
CA THR A 280 -2.31 26.86 8.89
C THR A 280 -1.22 26.59 9.94
N GLY A 281 -1.44 27.00 11.19
CA GLY A 281 -0.47 26.92 12.28
C GLY A 281 0.28 25.57 12.36
N GLY A 282 1.53 25.58 11.88
CA GLY A 282 2.48 24.48 11.94
C GLY A 282 2.20 23.32 10.98
N GLY A 283 3.23 22.84 10.28
CA GLY A 283 3.14 21.67 9.40
C GLY A 283 2.84 20.36 10.13
N ARG A 284 2.99 19.20 9.46
CA ARG A 284 2.70 17.86 10.04
C ARG A 284 3.27 17.63 11.45
N MET A 285 4.44 18.19 11.72
CA MET A 285 5.10 18.11 13.03
C MET A 285 4.31 18.77 14.18
N SER A 286 3.62 19.90 13.95
CA SER A 286 2.82 20.55 14.99
C SER A 286 1.58 19.71 15.32
N PHE A 287 0.93 19.14 14.30
CA PHE A 287 -0.19 18.22 14.47
C PHE A 287 0.22 16.99 15.27
N TRP A 288 1.40 16.41 14.99
CA TRP A 288 1.91 15.26 15.75
C TRP A 288 2.22 15.63 17.18
N LYS A 289 2.89 16.76 17.41
CA LYS A 289 3.18 17.26 18.76
C LYS A 289 1.88 17.46 19.55
N ALA A 290 0.89 18.15 18.98
CA ALA A 290 -0.41 18.34 19.61
C ALA A 290 -1.12 17.01 19.88
N THR A 291 -1.05 16.05 18.96
CA THR A 291 -1.62 14.71 19.17
C THR A 291 -0.93 13.98 20.34
N ILE A 292 0.40 14.02 20.40
CA ILE A 292 1.16 13.38 21.47
C ILE A 292 0.81 14.01 22.82
N GLU A 293 0.74 15.33 22.89
CA GLU A 293 0.46 16.06 24.14
C GLU A 293 -0.97 15.87 24.64
N ASN A 294 -1.96 15.72 23.73
CA ASN A 294 -3.38 15.73 24.10
C ASN A 294 -4.06 14.34 24.04
N ALA A 295 -3.62 13.44 23.18
CA ALA A 295 -4.27 12.14 22.96
C ALA A 295 -3.50 10.95 23.55
N LEU A 296 -2.17 11.06 23.62
CA LEU A 296 -1.29 10.00 24.11
C LEU A 296 -1.23 10.07 25.66
N SER A 297 -1.73 9.03 26.32
CA SER A 297 -1.50 8.80 27.76
C SER A 297 -0.80 7.46 27.93
N TRP A 298 -0.10 7.26 29.06
CA TRP A 298 0.59 5.99 29.35
C TRP A 298 -0.33 4.77 29.21
N TYR A 299 -1.58 4.88 29.65
CA TYR A 299 -2.58 3.82 29.48
C TYR A 299 -2.87 3.50 28.00
N ASN A 300 -3.09 4.53 27.18
CA ASN A 300 -3.41 4.37 25.76
C ASN A 300 -2.22 3.80 24.96
N ILE A 301 -0.99 4.05 25.41
CA ILE A 301 0.21 3.49 24.75
C ILE A 301 0.20 1.95 24.84
N PHE A 302 -0.26 1.37 25.95
CA PHE A 302 -0.26 -0.09 26.08
C PHE A 302 -1.48 -0.73 25.44
N VAL A 303 -2.67 -0.20 25.71
CA VAL A 303 -3.93 -0.88 25.39
C VAL A 303 -4.71 -0.20 24.26
N GLY A 304 -4.46 1.07 23.97
CA GLY A 304 -5.22 1.84 22.97
C GLY A 304 -6.62 2.26 23.44
N LYS A 305 -7.28 3.09 22.61
CA LYS A 305 -8.61 3.70 22.85
C LYS A 305 -9.73 3.15 21.94
N GLY A 306 -9.46 2.10 21.16
CA GLY A 306 -10.45 1.52 20.25
C GLY A 306 -10.77 2.40 19.04
N ALA A 307 -9.80 3.19 18.57
CA ALA A 307 -9.95 4.17 17.47
C ALA A 307 -10.96 5.31 17.75
N VAL A 308 -11.32 5.53 19.02
CA VAL A 308 -11.91 6.78 19.49
C VAL A 308 -10.83 7.86 19.48
N MET A 309 -10.99 8.86 18.61
CA MET A 309 -10.07 9.98 18.43
C MET A 309 -10.54 11.28 19.09
N ASP A 310 -11.69 11.23 19.77
CA ASP A 310 -12.25 12.37 20.48
C ASP A 310 -11.66 12.43 21.89
N THR A 311 -11.06 13.57 22.25
CA THR A 311 -10.62 13.85 23.62
C THR A 311 -11.16 15.22 24.00
N ALA A 312 -11.98 15.27 25.07
CA ALA A 312 -12.63 16.49 25.57
C ALA A 312 -13.45 17.27 24.51
N GLY A 313 -14.20 16.55 23.67
CA GLY A 313 -15.07 17.14 22.63
C GLY A 313 -14.33 17.65 21.38
N LYS A 314 -13.02 17.40 21.26
CA LYS A 314 -12.23 17.69 20.05
C LYS A 314 -11.75 16.38 19.40
N THR A 315 -12.00 16.25 18.10
CA THR A 315 -11.48 15.15 17.27
C THR A 315 -10.04 15.43 16.86
N TYR A 316 -9.11 14.57 17.28
CA TYR A 316 -7.71 14.67 16.89
C TYR A 316 -7.40 13.65 15.79
N LEU A 317 -7.23 14.11 14.56
CA LEU A 317 -6.76 13.27 13.46
C LEU A 317 -5.22 13.30 13.42
N PRO A 318 -4.54 12.21 13.83
CA PRO A 318 -3.10 12.23 14.09
C PRO A 318 -2.24 12.40 12.82
N HIS A 319 -2.86 12.32 11.63
CA HIS A 319 -2.18 12.43 10.33
C HIS A 319 -0.88 11.62 10.26
N SER A 320 -0.88 10.43 10.86
CA SER A 320 0.22 9.47 10.92
C SER A 320 -0.37 8.12 11.30
N GLY A 321 -0.09 7.10 10.49
CA GLY A 321 -0.48 5.72 10.75
C GLY A 321 0.16 5.14 12.01
N HIS A 322 1.38 5.55 12.37
CA HIS A 322 2.04 5.13 13.61
C HIS A 322 1.27 5.63 14.84
N LEU A 323 1.01 6.95 14.88
CA LEU A 323 0.26 7.56 15.98
C LEU A 323 -1.17 7.04 16.02
N TYR A 324 -1.83 6.92 14.86
CA TYR A 324 -3.19 6.38 14.75
C TYR A 324 -3.26 4.96 15.33
N THR A 325 -2.38 4.06 14.89
CA THR A 325 -2.38 2.67 15.34
C THR A 325 -2.03 2.56 16.82
N THR A 326 -1.06 3.36 17.29
CA THR A 326 -0.65 3.38 18.71
C THR A 326 -1.77 3.89 19.62
N ILE A 327 -2.40 5.01 19.28
CA ILE A 327 -3.51 5.57 20.07
C ILE A 327 -4.73 4.66 20.01
N SER A 328 -5.03 4.08 18.85
CA SER A 328 -6.21 3.25 18.66
C SER A 328 -6.07 1.89 19.33
N PHE A 329 -4.93 1.23 19.16
CA PHE A 329 -4.77 -0.21 19.41
C PHE A 329 -3.53 -0.56 20.24
N GLY A 330 -2.80 0.44 20.74
CA GLY A 330 -1.58 0.26 21.51
C GLY A 330 -0.32 0.15 20.65
N LEU A 331 0.81 0.46 21.28
CA LEU A 331 2.14 0.45 20.70
C LEU A 331 2.55 -0.95 20.23
N LEU A 332 2.17 -2.00 20.98
CA LEU A 332 2.47 -3.37 20.61
C LEU A 332 1.84 -3.74 19.27
N THR A 333 0.58 -3.35 19.05
CA THR A 333 -0.10 -3.54 17.76
C THR A 333 0.63 -2.81 16.64
N ASN A 334 1.07 -1.56 16.87
CA ASN A 334 1.84 -0.82 15.87
C ASN A 334 3.20 -1.47 15.55
N ILE A 335 3.89 -2.02 16.56
CA ILE A 335 5.15 -2.76 16.38
C ILE A 335 4.91 -4.02 15.55
N VAL A 336 3.91 -4.83 15.90
CA VAL A 336 3.59 -6.05 15.14
C VAL A 336 3.15 -5.72 13.71
N PHE A 337 2.37 -4.65 13.52
CA PHE A 337 1.99 -4.16 12.21
C PHE A 337 3.24 -3.79 11.38
N CYS A 338 4.13 -2.95 11.92
CA CYS A 338 5.35 -2.57 11.23
C CYS A 338 6.25 -3.76 10.92
N LYS A 339 6.41 -4.68 11.87
CA LYS A 339 7.18 -5.92 11.70
C LYS A 339 6.59 -6.83 10.61
N THR A 340 5.27 -6.86 10.48
CA THR A 340 4.60 -7.73 9.50
C THR A 340 4.67 -7.16 8.09
N PHE A 341 4.45 -5.85 7.94
CA PHE A 341 4.27 -5.25 6.62
C PHE A 341 5.50 -4.52 6.07
N PHE A 342 6.41 -4.02 6.91
CA PHE A 342 7.56 -3.22 6.48
C PHE A 342 8.92 -3.89 6.75
N LEU A 343 8.98 -4.87 7.65
CA LEU A 343 10.21 -5.61 7.91
C LEU A 343 10.29 -6.85 7.01
N LEU A 344 11.43 -7.02 6.36
CA LEU A 344 11.73 -8.19 5.54
C LEU A 344 12.69 -9.14 6.27
N PRO A 345 12.78 -10.42 5.88
CA PRO A 345 13.74 -11.37 6.43
C PRO A 345 15.18 -10.84 6.43
N ARG A 346 15.96 -11.25 7.42
CA ARG A 346 17.37 -10.86 7.55
C ARG A 346 18.16 -11.30 6.31
N GLY A 347 18.97 -10.41 5.75
CA GLY A 347 19.73 -10.67 4.52
C GLY A 347 19.01 -10.28 3.22
N SER A 348 17.78 -9.73 3.31
CA SER A 348 17.06 -9.17 2.17
C SER A 348 17.84 -8.06 1.47
N LYS A 349 17.81 -8.05 0.14
CA LYS A 349 18.43 -7.00 -0.70
C LYS A 349 17.72 -5.66 -0.52
N LEU A 350 18.47 -4.55 -0.56
CA LEU A 350 17.95 -3.18 -0.41
C LEU A 350 16.81 -2.85 -1.40
N LYS A 351 16.85 -3.38 -2.62
CA LYS A 351 15.80 -3.18 -3.65
C LYS A 351 14.39 -3.54 -3.15
N TYR A 352 14.26 -4.49 -2.23
CA TYR A 352 12.97 -4.90 -1.69
C TYR A 352 12.41 -3.91 -0.67
N TYR A 353 13.29 -3.26 0.11
CA TYR A 353 12.90 -2.16 0.99
C TYR A 353 12.48 -0.93 0.20
N ILE A 354 13.11 -0.65 -0.95
CA ILE A 354 12.73 0.46 -1.84
C ILE A 354 11.28 0.31 -2.33
N ILE A 355 10.79 -0.92 -2.55
CA ILE A 355 9.41 -1.17 -2.96
C ILE A 355 8.41 -0.77 -1.86
N LEU A 356 8.73 -1.07 -0.60
CA LEU A 356 7.85 -0.80 0.54
C LEU A 356 7.99 0.64 1.06
N LEU A 357 9.06 1.34 0.68
CA LEU A 357 9.36 2.68 1.17
C LEU A 357 8.24 3.71 0.89
N PRO A 358 7.63 3.80 -0.31
CA PRO A 358 6.52 4.74 -0.54
C PRO A 358 5.34 4.51 0.41
N LEU A 359 5.03 3.24 0.71
CA LEU A 359 3.97 2.86 1.64
C LEU A 359 4.34 3.18 3.09
N PHE A 360 5.60 2.98 3.47
CA PHE A 360 6.10 3.34 4.79
C PHE A 360 6.11 4.86 5.01
N LEU A 361 6.51 5.63 4.00
CA LEU A 361 6.51 7.09 4.04
C LEU A 361 5.09 7.64 4.22
N ILE A 362 4.12 7.16 3.44
CA ILE A 362 2.74 7.62 3.60
C ILE A 362 2.12 7.14 4.92
N PHE A 363 2.44 5.92 5.38
CA PHE A 363 2.02 5.45 6.71
C PHE A 363 2.61 6.32 7.82
N THR A 364 3.81 6.86 7.63
CA THR A 364 4.44 7.75 8.62
C THR A 364 3.83 9.15 8.58
N ILE A 365 3.63 9.71 7.38
CA ILE A 365 3.31 11.14 7.20
C ILE A 365 1.80 11.41 7.09
N ASN A 366 0.98 10.37 6.88
CA ASN A 366 -0.47 10.46 6.77
C ASN A 366 -1.17 9.29 7.47
N THR A 367 -2.49 9.39 7.68
CA THR A 367 -3.30 8.30 8.22
C THR A 367 -3.70 7.33 7.11
N GLY A 368 -2.72 6.61 6.54
CA GLY A 368 -2.98 5.62 5.49
C GLY A 368 -3.87 4.47 5.96
N VAL A 369 -3.70 4.01 7.21
CA VAL A 369 -4.31 2.79 7.75
C VAL A 369 -5.84 2.82 7.87
N ALA A 370 -6.44 4.01 7.91
CA ALA A 370 -7.90 4.16 7.91
C ALA A 370 -8.52 4.02 6.51
N ASP A 371 -7.70 4.06 5.45
CA ASP A 371 -8.12 3.84 4.07
C ASP A 371 -7.91 2.36 3.71
N TYR A 372 -9.01 1.64 3.48
CA TYR A 372 -8.95 0.21 3.18
C TYR A 372 -8.16 -0.08 1.89
N ARG A 373 -8.21 0.78 0.86
CA ARG A 373 -7.48 0.56 -0.40
C ARG A 373 -5.98 0.69 -0.20
N PHE A 374 -5.56 1.61 0.67
CA PHE A 374 -4.16 1.70 1.07
C PHE A 374 -3.71 0.39 1.73
N VAL A 375 -4.49 -0.12 2.69
CA VAL A 375 -4.16 -1.37 3.39
C VAL A 375 -4.17 -2.57 2.45
N CYS A 376 -5.12 -2.67 1.52
CA CYS A 376 -5.13 -3.68 0.46
C CYS A 376 -3.84 -3.66 -0.37
N THR A 377 -3.39 -2.47 -0.80
CA THR A 377 -2.15 -2.33 -1.58
C THR A 377 -0.93 -2.72 -0.76
N LEU A 378 -0.88 -2.31 0.52
CA LEU A 378 0.17 -2.67 1.46
C LEU A 378 0.26 -4.19 1.64
N VAL A 379 -0.86 -4.84 1.97
CA VAL A 379 -0.94 -6.29 2.17
C VAL A 379 -0.45 -7.04 0.92
N LEU A 380 -0.93 -6.64 -0.26
CA LEU A 380 -0.55 -7.26 -1.52
C LEU A 380 0.95 -7.14 -1.79
N LEU A 381 1.48 -5.92 -1.78
CA LEU A 381 2.89 -5.69 -2.10
C LEU A 381 3.82 -6.30 -1.05
N SER A 382 3.50 -6.19 0.23
CA SER A 382 4.27 -6.84 1.29
C SER A 382 4.26 -8.37 1.13
N ALA A 383 3.13 -8.98 0.79
CA ALA A 383 3.05 -10.43 0.55
C ALA A 383 3.87 -10.85 -0.69
N CYS A 384 3.75 -10.11 -1.80
CA CYS A 384 4.53 -10.37 -3.03
C CYS A 384 6.03 -10.23 -2.80
N VAL A 385 6.48 -9.21 -2.06
CA VAL A 385 7.90 -9.00 -1.75
C VAL A 385 8.43 -10.10 -0.82
N ASN A 386 7.69 -10.47 0.23
CA ASN A 386 8.08 -11.55 1.13
C ASN A 386 8.21 -12.88 0.36
N ALA A 387 7.23 -13.24 -0.46
CA ALA A 387 7.28 -14.45 -1.28
C ALA A 387 8.45 -14.45 -2.27
N THR A 388 8.82 -13.29 -2.82
CA THR A 388 9.98 -13.15 -3.71
C THR A 388 11.29 -13.34 -2.95
N VAL A 389 11.40 -12.77 -1.75
CA VAL A 389 12.59 -12.91 -0.90
C VAL A 389 12.77 -14.35 -0.46
N GLU A 390 11.70 -15.02 -0.02
CA GLU A 390 11.72 -16.42 0.41
C GLU A 390 12.20 -17.33 -0.73
N ALA A 391 11.60 -17.21 -1.92
CA ALA A 391 12.03 -17.99 -3.09
C ALA A 391 13.51 -17.76 -3.46
N GLU A 392 14.03 -16.53 -3.33
CA GLU A 392 15.47 -16.26 -3.56
C GLU A 392 16.37 -16.85 -2.47
N HIS A 393 15.90 -16.97 -1.23
CA HIS A 393 16.64 -17.59 -0.13
C HIS A 393 16.70 -19.11 -0.28
N ASP A 394 15.57 -19.73 -0.61
CA ASP A 394 15.48 -21.18 -0.81
C ASP A 394 16.43 -21.64 -1.93
N GLN A 395 16.40 -20.94 -3.07
CA GLN A 395 17.31 -21.20 -4.19
C GLN A 395 18.79 -21.07 -3.81
N ARG A 396 19.14 -20.12 -2.93
CA ARG A 396 20.54 -19.95 -2.47
C ARG A 396 20.99 -21.09 -1.56
N ASN A 397 20.08 -21.58 -0.72
CA ASN A 397 20.37 -22.68 0.19
C ASN A 397 20.54 -23.99 -0.59
N GLU A 398 19.71 -24.25 -1.60
CA GLU A 398 19.83 -25.41 -2.50
C GLU A 398 21.19 -25.44 -3.21
N ILE A 399 21.61 -24.31 -3.82
CA ILE A 399 22.93 -24.20 -4.48
C ILE A 399 24.08 -24.40 -3.47
N ALA A 400 23.92 -23.91 -2.24
CA ALA A 400 24.95 -24.07 -1.21
C ALA A 400 25.06 -25.53 -0.72
N SER A 401 23.95 -26.28 -0.65
CA SER A 401 23.98 -27.71 -0.33
C SER A 401 24.60 -28.55 -1.44
N GLU A 402 24.26 -28.29 -2.71
CA GLU A 402 24.84 -29.00 -3.85
C GLU A 402 26.36 -28.77 -3.96
N GLY A 403 26.82 -27.53 -3.74
CA GLY A 403 28.24 -27.20 -3.75
C GLY A 403 29.04 -27.77 -2.56
N ALA A 404 28.39 -28.17 -1.48
CA ALA A 404 29.04 -28.80 -0.33
C ALA A 404 29.18 -30.32 -0.50
N GLU A 405 28.26 -30.98 -1.21
CA GLU A 405 28.34 -32.41 -1.54
C GLU A 405 29.46 -32.71 -2.54
N ASP A 406 29.67 -31.83 -3.54
CA ASP A 406 30.76 -31.96 -4.51
C ASP A 406 32.18 -31.82 -3.90
N GLN A 407 32.30 -31.22 -2.71
CA GLN A 407 33.58 -31.10 -1.98
C GLN A 407 33.81 -32.23 -0.97
N ALA A 408 32.81 -33.08 -0.72
CA ALA A 408 32.87 -34.13 0.29
C ALA A 408 33.26 -35.51 -0.25
N VAL A 409 33.61 -35.64 -1.54
CA VAL A 409 34.18 -36.88 -2.11
C VAL A 409 35.67 -36.93 -1.79
N PRO A 410 36.14 -37.74 -0.82
CA PRO A 410 37.55 -37.95 -0.60
C PRO A 410 38.06 -38.86 -1.72
N GLY A 411 39.05 -38.40 -2.47
CA GLY A 411 39.84 -39.25 -3.37
C GLY A 411 40.69 -40.26 -2.60
#